data_AF-A0A821P7S1-F1
#
_entry.id   AF-A0A821P7S1-F1
#
_cell.length_a   1.000
_cell.length_b   1.000
_cell.length_c   1.000
_cell.angle_alpha   90.00
_cell.angle_beta   90.00
_cell.angle_gamma   90.00
#
_symmetry.space_group_name_H-M   'P 1'
#
loop_
_entity.id
_entity.type
_entity.pdbx_description
1 polymer ?
#
loop_
_entity_poly.entity_id
_entity_poly.type
_entity_poly.pdbx_seq_one_letter_code
_entity_poly.pdbx_strand_id
1 'polypeptide(L)'
;MLNIASSITINSTSWGRASDISSRESSEGIDDMKEVYYDKFSLPYFKASLFATALEDCITQIRILEQCNTEIRLTKTMVEMQKLLADKYGVEKKKLCDELEGIDTKKLDCLDYKLEKLDNDRKLLVYVLSETYLDLARHRRFYALSDYVTTVTRKRQHSQVLIEDEAKNKLLRRETQRQLRQQRNHIKSVTYDCNMTVENLKNRVQDAALNVEIRCRYIGNWQNARCEQNSQRITLKDTPHAKNIDFYKQKIEQEHRVHSEVELLINILINEILEKVEHLMVKYEKDMEKMDLKIQRTKNKYETTEERRYALEEKLKLREEELNNWIAFKDKREADRLYREKMTDAALAIQAWWRGLLVRLELGPYKPTKRPARGDKKKK
;
A
#
# COMPACT_ATOMS: atom_id res chain seq x y z
N MET A 1 -15.75 19.18 14.84
CA MET A 1 -15.26 20.57 14.94
C MET A 1 -16.45 21.51 14.77
N LEU A 2 -16.43 22.61 15.53
CA LEU A 2 -17.45 23.67 15.66
C LEU A 2 -18.57 23.43 16.70
N ASN A 3 -18.21 23.79 17.94
CA ASN A 3 -18.99 24.53 18.94
C ASN A 3 -20.33 25.11 18.46
N ILE A 4 -21.42 24.81 19.17
CA ILE A 4 -22.30 25.83 19.76
C ILE A 4 -22.83 25.28 21.09
N ALA A 5 -22.26 25.75 22.19
CA ALA A 5 -22.88 25.72 23.50
C ALA A 5 -23.81 26.93 23.61
N SER A 6 -25.09 26.71 23.90
CA SER A 6 -26.02 27.79 24.27
C SER A 6 -26.43 27.66 25.73
N SER A 7 -25.83 28.56 26.49
CA SER A 7 -25.98 28.88 27.89
C SER A 7 -27.42 28.94 28.41
N ILE A 8 -27.52 28.44 29.64
CA ILE A 8 -28.55 28.69 30.64
C ILE A 8 -28.63 30.19 30.94
N THR A 9 -29.84 30.76 30.94
CA THR A 9 -30.13 32.05 31.59
C THR A 9 -31.43 31.90 32.38
N ILE A 10 -31.28 31.61 33.67
CA ILE A 10 -32.34 31.72 34.67
C ILE A 10 -32.15 33.11 35.29
N ASN A 11 -32.99 34.06 34.91
CA ASN A 11 -33.03 35.37 35.55
C ASN A 11 -33.71 35.22 36.92
N SER A 12 -32.91 35.15 37.98
CA SER A 12 -33.35 35.51 39.33
C SER A 12 -33.13 37.01 39.51
N THR A 13 -34.21 37.74 39.80
CA THR A 13 -34.12 39.16 40.15
C THR A 13 -34.59 39.29 41.58
N SER A 14 -33.64 39.15 42.51
CA SER A 14 -33.76 39.66 43.87
C SER A 14 -33.42 41.14 43.85
N TRP A 15 -34.34 42.00 44.30
CA TRP A 15 -33.98 43.35 44.73
C TRP A 15 -34.65 43.63 46.06
N GLY A 16 -33.81 43.75 47.09
CA GLY A 16 -34.15 44.34 48.36
C GLY A 16 -33.31 45.61 48.57
N ARG A 17 -33.96 46.55 49.26
CA ARG A 17 -33.47 47.64 50.12
C ARG A 17 -33.16 49.04 49.57
N ALA A 18 -33.51 49.96 50.48
CA ALA A 18 -32.99 51.32 50.74
C ALA A 18 -33.55 52.41 49.82
N SER A 19 -34.57 53.17 50.26
CA SER A 19 -34.52 54.36 51.13
C SER A 19 -34.08 55.61 50.36
N ASP A 20 -35.01 56.55 50.20
CA ASP A 20 -34.67 57.96 50.01
C ASP A 20 -35.65 58.84 50.80
N ILE A 21 -35.03 59.64 51.66
CA ILE A 21 -35.57 60.77 52.40
C ILE A 21 -35.28 62.00 51.53
N SER A 22 -36.29 62.79 51.18
CA SER A 22 -36.10 64.22 50.98
C SER A 22 -37.41 64.99 51.14
N SER A 23 -37.48 65.65 52.27
CA SER A 23 -38.17 66.89 52.64
C SER A 23 -38.62 67.81 51.50
N ARG A 24 -39.83 68.36 51.63
CA ARG A 24 -40.09 69.80 51.43
C ARG A 24 -41.37 70.26 52.15
N GLU A 25 -41.11 71.11 53.15
CA GLU A 25 -41.92 72.18 53.75
C GLU A 25 -42.83 72.92 52.72
N SER A 26 -43.92 73.62 53.02
CA SER A 26 -44.53 74.19 54.25
C SER A 26 -45.77 74.98 53.80
N SER A 27 -46.85 75.00 54.58
CA SER A 27 -47.71 76.18 54.80
C SER A 27 -48.77 75.79 55.84
N GLU A 28 -48.59 76.23 57.09
CA GLU A 28 -49.34 77.36 57.66
C GLU A 28 -50.78 77.01 58.04
N GLY A 29 -51.03 77.03 59.34
CA GLY A 29 -52.33 76.77 59.95
C GLY A 29 -52.18 76.62 61.46
N ILE A 30 -51.77 77.72 62.09
CA ILE A 30 -51.89 77.91 63.55
C ILE A 30 -53.38 77.92 63.86
N ASP A 31 -53.88 76.88 64.52
CA ASP A 31 -55.06 77.00 65.37
C ASP A 31 -54.79 76.30 66.70
N ASP A 32 -54.60 77.14 67.70
CA ASP A 32 -54.39 76.81 69.09
C ASP A 32 -55.75 76.45 69.69
N MET A 33 -56.23 75.24 69.41
CA MET A 33 -57.30 74.62 70.18
C MET A 33 -56.74 73.38 70.84
N LYS A 34 -56.78 73.38 72.17
CA LYS A 34 -56.70 72.18 73.00
C LYS A 34 -57.78 71.19 72.54
N GLU A 35 -57.48 70.39 71.52
CA GLU A 35 -58.14 69.11 71.32
C GLU A 35 -57.81 68.29 72.56
N VAL A 36 -58.72 68.35 73.53
CA VAL A 36 -58.92 67.25 74.48
C VAL A 36 -58.87 66.01 73.60
N TYR A 37 -57.80 65.21 73.74
CA TYR A 37 -57.68 63.91 73.09
C TYR A 37 -58.88 63.08 73.54
N TYR A 38 -60.01 63.24 72.84
CA TYR A 38 -61.10 62.31 72.89
C TYR A 38 -60.54 61.08 72.22
N ASP A 39 -60.03 60.19 73.04
CA ASP A 39 -59.70 58.84 72.63
C ASP A 39 -60.89 58.35 71.81
N LYS A 40 -60.67 58.11 70.51
CA LYS A 40 -61.70 57.76 69.52
C LYS A 40 -62.49 56.52 69.95
N PHE A 41 -61.91 55.75 70.87
CA PHE A 41 -62.47 54.54 71.45
C PHE A 41 -62.96 54.73 72.90
N SER A 42 -63.19 55.97 73.34
CA SER A 42 -63.71 56.30 74.68
C SER A 42 -65.11 56.91 74.63
N LEU A 43 -65.93 56.57 75.62
CA LEU A 43 -67.30 57.06 75.75
C LEU A 43 -67.46 57.94 76.99
N PRO A 44 -68.28 59.01 76.93
CA PRO A 44 -68.68 59.77 78.11
C PRO A 44 -69.29 58.87 79.18
N TYR A 45 -69.04 59.15 80.46
CA TYR A 45 -69.39 58.27 81.59
C TYR A 45 -70.82 57.72 81.53
N PHE A 46 -71.81 58.60 81.34
CA PHE A 46 -73.22 58.21 81.27
C PHE A 46 -73.52 57.27 80.08
N LYS A 47 -72.87 57.50 78.93
CA LYS A 47 -73.01 56.64 77.74
C LYS A 47 -72.31 55.30 77.97
N ALA A 48 -71.09 55.32 78.51
CA ALA A 48 -70.34 54.10 78.82
C ALA A 48 -71.08 53.22 79.84
N SER A 49 -71.65 53.80 80.89
CA SER A 49 -72.43 53.08 81.90
C SER A 49 -73.73 52.53 81.32
N LEU A 50 -74.44 53.29 80.47
CA LEU A 50 -75.65 52.83 79.81
C LEU A 50 -75.37 51.65 78.85
N PHE A 51 -74.29 51.73 78.08
CA PHE A 51 -73.87 50.62 77.22
C PHE A 51 -73.38 49.43 78.03
N ALA A 52 -72.68 49.63 79.15
CA ALA A 52 -72.28 48.55 80.04
C ALA A 52 -73.50 47.82 80.62
N THR A 53 -74.53 48.53 81.11
CA THR A 53 -75.76 47.90 81.60
C THR A 53 -76.51 47.17 80.49
N ALA A 54 -76.57 47.74 79.28
CA ALA A 54 -77.19 47.07 78.14
C ALA A 54 -76.41 45.81 77.73
N LEU A 55 -75.08 45.83 77.78
CA LEU A 55 -74.25 44.66 77.52
C LEU A 55 -74.41 43.59 78.60
N GLU A 56 -74.52 43.99 79.87
CA GLU A 56 -74.80 43.09 80.99
C GLU A 56 -76.16 42.41 80.80
N ASP A 57 -77.19 43.16 80.43
CA ASP A 57 -78.51 42.63 80.07
C ASP A 57 -78.43 41.69 78.86
N CYS A 58 -77.63 42.01 77.84
CA CYS A 58 -77.44 41.10 76.69
C CYS A 58 -76.71 39.82 77.09
N ILE A 59 -75.68 39.88 77.92
CA ILE A 59 -74.93 38.70 78.41
C ILE A 59 -75.85 37.83 79.25
N THR A 60 -76.65 38.43 80.15
CA THR A 60 -77.61 37.69 80.97
C THR A 60 -78.71 37.06 80.10
N GLN A 61 -79.24 37.77 79.10
CA GLN A 61 -80.20 37.21 78.15
C GLN A 61 -79.62 36.04 77.35
N ILE A 62 -78.38 36.14 76.85
CA ILE A 62 -77.71 35.03 76.13
C ILE A 62 -77.53 33.82 77.07
N ARG A 63 -77.19 34.06 78.34
CA ARG A 63 -77.07 33.01 79.36
C ARG A 63 -78.42 32.37 79.70
N ILE A 64 -79.48 33.16 79.77
CA ILE A 64 -80.85 32.65 79.96
C ILE A 64 -81.26 31.81 78.76
N LEU A 65 -80.99 32.27 77.53
CA LEU A 65 -81.26 31.51 76.31
C LEU A 65 -80.53 30.16 76.28
N GLU A 66 -79.29 30.10 76.78
CA GLU A 66 -78.56 28.85 76.99
C GLU A 66 -79.26 27.92 78.00
N GLN A 67 -79.74 28.48 79.11
CA GLN A 67 -80.33 27.69 80.20
C GLN A 67 -81.75 27.22 79.90
N CYS A 68 -82.54 28.02 79.19
CA CYS A 68 -83.93 27.75 78.88
C CYS A 68 -84.14 26.83 77.68
N ASN A 69 -83.15 26.69 76.79
CA ASN A 69 -83.28 25.84 75.60
C ASN A 69 -82.85 24.39 75.90
N THR A 70 -83.69 23.69 76.67
CA THR A 70 -83.47 22.31 77.10
C THR A 70 -83.38 21.33 75.95
N GLU A 71 -84.14 21.53 74.87
CA GLU A 71 -84.13 20.68 73.67
C GLU A 71 -82.81 20.76 72.90
N ILE A 72 -82.29 21.97 72.66
CA ILE A 72 -80.98 22.18 72.02
C ILE A 72 -79.85 21.63 72.89
N ARG A 73 -79.97 21.76 74.22
CA ARG A 73 -78.99 21.19 75.15
C ARG A 73 -79.00 19.66 75.11
N LEU A 74 -80.17 19.04 75.11
CA LEU A 74 -80.30 17.58 75.05
C LEU A 74 -79.74 17.04 73.73
N THR A 75 -80.13 17.64 72.60
CA THR A 75 -79.61 17.25 71.27
C THR A 75 -78.10 17.44 71.17
N LYS A 76 -77.55 18.56 71.66
CA LYS A 76 -76.10 18.75 71.77
C LYS A 76 -75.41 17.69 72.62
N THR A 77 -75.96 17.37 73.79
CA THR A 77 -75.39 16.31 74.66
C THR A 77 -75.47 14.92 74.02
N MET A 78 -76.47 14.66 73.18
CA MET A 78 -76.57 13.40 72.43
C MET A 78 -75.51 13.34 71.30
N VAL A 79 -75.28 14.44 70.60
CA VAL A 79 -74.24 14.56 69.56
C VAL A 79 -72.83 14.48 70.17
N GLU A 80 -72.61 15.13 71.30
CA GLU A 80 -71.35 15.10 72.04
C GLU A 80 -71.20 13.87 72.92
N MET A 81 -72.17 12.96 72.98
CA MET A 81 -72.19 11.82 73.91
C MET A 81 -70.94 10.96 73.77
N GLN A 82 -70.45 10.75 72.55
CA GLN A 82 -69.20 10.03 72.31
C GLN A 82 -67.96 10.81 72.81
N LYS A 83 -67.94 12.14 72.63
CA LYS A 83 -66.87 13.02 73.14
C LYS A 83 -66.87 13.04 74.68
N LEU A 84 -68.04 13.09 75.31
CA LEU A 84 -68.24 13.10 76.77
C LEU A 84 -67.92 11.75 77.41
N LEU A 85 -68.25 10.63 76.75
CA LEU A 85 -67.84 9.30 77.18
C LEU A 85 -66.32 9.14 77.12
N ALA A 86 -65.68 9.62 76.05
CA ALA A 86 -64.22 9.61 75.93
C ALA A 86 -63.54 10.40 77.07
N ASP A 87 -64.08 11.56 77.44
CA ASP A 87 -63.58 12.36 78.57
C ASP A 87 -63.78 11.66 79.93
N LYS A 88 -64.92 11.00 80.13
CA LYS A 88 -65.21 10.27 81.38
C LYS A 88 -64.28 9.06 81.58
N TYR A 89 -63.89 8.39 80.50
CA TYR A 89 -63.04 7.18 80.53
C TYR A 89 -61.56 7.46 80.19
N GLY A 90 -61.15 8.73 80.09
CA GLY A 90 -59.74 9.11 79.89
C GLY A 90 -59.15 8.66 78.55
N VAL A 91 -59.97 8.49 77.52
CA VAL A 91 -59.51 8.07 76.18
C VAL A 91 -58.82 9.26 75.50
N GLU A 92 -57.56 9.09 75.10
CA GLU A 92 -56.74 10.14 74.50
C GLU A 92 -57.33 10.57 73.15
N LYS A 93 -57.80 11.81 73.08
CA LYS A 93 -58.37 12.39 71.86
C LYS A 93 -57.26 12.69 70.86
N LYS A 94 -57.46 12.33 69.59
CA LYS A 94 -56.56 12.69 68.49
C LYS A 94 -56.47 14.22 68.43
N LYS A 95 -55.27 14.78 68.67
CA LYS A 95 -55.03 16.23 68.50
C LYS A 95 -55.30 16.58 67.04
N LEU A 96 -56.28 17.44 66.80
CA LEU A 96 -56.52 18.03 65.49
C LEU A 96 -55.32 18.93 65.17
N CYS A 97 -54.64 18.67 64.05
CA CYS A 97 -53.47 19.44 63.64
C CYS A 97 -53.86 20.65 62.77
N ASP A 98 -55.09 20.68 62.25
CA ASP A 98 -55.63 21.72 61.38
C ASP A 98 -57.04 22.15 61.86
N GLU A 99 -57.36 23.44 61.83
CA GLU A 99 -58.68 24.01 62.21
C GLU A 99 -59.82 23.46 61.33
N LEU A 100 -59.48 22.84 60.19
CA LEU A 100 -60.38 22.23 59.22
C LEU A 100 -60.38 20.69 59.26
N GLU A 101 -59.49 20.04 60.02
CA GLU A 101 -59.48 18.58 60.19
C GLU A 101 -60.70 18.16 61.03
N GLY A 102 -61.74 17.64 60.36
CA GLY A 102 -62.97 17.15 61.02
C GLY A 102 -64.26 17.76 60.48
N ILE A 103 -64.16 18.85 59.71
CA ILE A 103 -65.30 19.45 59.01
C ILE A 103 -65.38 18.81 57.61
N ASP A 104 -66.30 17.87 57.43
CA ASP A 104 -66.56 17.27 56.12
C ASP A 104 -67.26 18.30 55.22
N THR A 105 -66.54 18.79 54.21
CA THR A 105 -67.03 19.84 53.28
C THR A 105 -68.28 19.43 52.50
N LYS A 106 -68.64 18.13 52.50
CA LYS A 106 -69.88 17.61 51.91
C LYS A 106 -71.03 17.46 52.91
N LYS A 107 -70.79 17.61 54.21
CA LYS A 107 -71.77 17.49 55.30
C LYS A 107 -71.91 18.76 56.14
N LEU A 108 -71.74 19.96 55.56
CA LEU A 108 -72.01 21.22 56.28
C LEU A 108 -73.48 21.38 56.72
N ASP A 109 -74.40 20.62 56.12
CA ASP A 109 -75.81 20.69 56.45
C ASP A 109 -76.23 19.81 57.65
N CYS A 110 -75.29 19.04 58.21
CA CYS A 110 -75.58 18.20 59.36
C CYS A 110 -75.95 19.04 60.60
N LEU A 111 -76.85 18.48 61.42
CA LEU A 111 -77.27 19.11 62.67
C LEU A 111 -76.08 19.35 63.60
N ASP A 112 -75.12 18.41 63.63
CA ASP A 112 -73.94 18.44 64.49
C ASP A 112 -73.07 19.67 64.22
N TYR A 113 -72.77 19.97 62.95
CA TYR A 113 -71.98 21.14 62.57
C TYR A 113 -72.73 22.44 62.86
N LYS A 114 -74.05 22.49 62.60
CA LYS A 114 -74.88 23.66 62.91
C LYS A 114 -74.90 23.96 64.41
N LEU A 115 -74.99 22.92 65.24
CA LEU A 115 -74.96 23.04 66.70
C LEU A 115 -73.57 23.44 67.23
N GLU A 116 -72.49 22.84 66.71
CA GLU A 116 -71.11 23.17 67.10
C GLU A 116 -70.73 24.59 66.66
N LYS A 117 -71.12 25.00 65.45
CA LYS A 117 -70.97 26.38 64.97
C LYS A 117 -71.75 27.37 65.84
N LEU A 118 -73.03 27.08 66.13
CA LEU A 118 -73.85 27.94 66.98
C LEU A 118 -73.22 28.09 68.37
N ASP A 119 -72.73 27.00 68.96
CA ASP A 119 -72.03 27.04 70.25
C ASP A 119 -70.76 27.88 70.21
N ASN A 120 -69.96 27.74 69.14
CA ASN A 120 -68.75 28.53 68.95
C ASN A 120 -69.06 30.01 68.72
N ASP A 121 -70.03 30.34 67.86
CA ASP A 121 -70.49 31.72 67.62
C ASP A 121 -71.03 32.34 68.92
N ARG A 122 -71.76 31.56 69.72
CA ARG A 122 -72.26 31.99 71.03
C ARG A 122 -71.13 32.25 72.02
N LYS A 123 -70.19 31.32 72.19
CA LYS A 123 -69.02 31.50 73.08
C LYS A 123 -68.21 32.73 72.69
N LEU A 124 -68.04 32.94 71.40
CA LEU A 124 -67.36 34.09 70.82
C LEU A 124 -68.08 35.40 71.12
N LEU A 125 -69.41 35.44 70.92
CA LEU A 125 -70.23 36.60 71.29
C LEU A 125 -70.16 36.88 72.79
N VAL A 126 -70.30 35.86 73.65
CA VAL A 126 -70.20 36.03 75.11
C VAL A 126 -68.82 36.55 75.49
N TYR A 127 -67.74 36.02 74.90
CA TYR A 127 -66.37 36.49 75.15
C TYR A 127 -66.20 37.96 74.75
N VAL A 128 -66.55 38.32 73.51
CA VAL A 128 -66.43 39.71 73.02
C VAL A 128 -67.29 40.66 73.83
N LEU A 129 -68.54 40.30 74.13
CA LEU A 129 -69.45 41.13 74.93
C LEU A 129 -68.95 41.26 76.38
N SER A 130 -68.36 40.22 76.97
CA SER A 130 -67.83 40.26 78.33
C SER A 130 -66.57 41.11 78.43
N GLU A 131 -65.62 40.95 77.50
CA GLU A 131 -64.41 41.78 77.44
C GLU A 131 -64.77 43.25 77.19
N THR A 132 -65.73 43.52 76.30
CA THR A 132 -66.18 44.89 76.02
C THR A 132 -66.97 45.50 77.17
N TYR A 133 -67.76 44.69 77.90
CA TYR A 133 -68.39 45.09 79.15
C TYR A 133 -67.34 45.48 80.21
N LEU A 134 -66.30 44.66 80.41
CA LEU A 134 -65.23 44.95 81.37
C LEU A 134 -64.45 46.21 80.99
N ASP A 135 -64.14 46.39 79.70
CA ASP A 135 -63.46 47.58 79.17
C ASP A 135 -64.32 48.85 79.34
N LEU A 136 -65.63 48.77 79.12
CA LEU A 136 -66.55 49.91 79.28
C LEU A 136 -66.81 50.24 80.76
N ALA A 137 -66.98 49.23 81.60
CA ALA A 137 -67.27 49.40 83.02
C ALA A 137 -66.05 49.93 83.80
N ARG A 138 -64.84 49.46 83.48
CA ARG A 138 -63.60 49.83 84.20
C ARG A 138 -62.87 51.01 83.58
N HIS A 139 -62.78 51.04 82.25
CA HIS A 139 -61.88 51.94 81.53
C HIS A 139 -62.61 52.94 80.63
N ARG A 140 -63.94 52.84 80.50
CA ARG A 140 -64.79 53.68 79.63
C ARG A 140 -64.36 53.63 78.16
N ARG A 141 -63.72 52.53 77.75
CA ARG A 141 -63.16 52.32 76.42
C ARG A 141 -63.79 51.08 75.77
N PHE A 142 -63.68 50.95 74.45
CA PHE A 142 -64.17 49.78 73.71
C PHE A 142 -63.12 49.17 72.76
N TYR A 143 -61.84 49.19 73.18
CA TYR A 143 -60.74 48.66 72.39
C TYR A 143 -60.90 47.17 72.07
N ALA A 144 -61.36 46.35 73.02
CA ALA A 144 -61.63 44.93 72.77
C ALA A 144 -62.58 44.70 71.58
N LEU A 145 -63.62 45.53 71.42
CA LEU A 145 -64.55 45.41 70.29
C LEU A 145 -63.87 45.82 68.98
N SER A 146 -63.14 46.92 68.99
CA SER A 146 -62.48 47.46 67.79
C SER A 146 -61.37 46.52 67.30
N ASP A 147 -60.56 45.98 68.21
CA ASP A 147 -59.50 45.03 67.88
C ASP A 147 -60.09 43.72 67.33
N TYR A 148 -61.19 43.26 67.91
CA TYR A 148 -61.91 42.09 67.40
C TYR A 148 -62.48 42.33 65.98
N VAL A 149 -63.16 43.46 65.76
CA VAL A 149 -63.73 43.82 64.45
C VAL A 149 -62.65 43.99 63.39
N THR A 150 -61.53 44.63 63.73
CA THR A 150 -60.39 44.78 62.79
C THR A 150 -59.73 43.44 62.49
N THR A 151 -59.59 42.55 63.48
CA THR A 151 -59.09 41.19 63.27
C THR A 151 -59.99 40.37 62.34
N VAL A 152 -61.32 40.42 62.52
CA VAL A 152 -62.29 39.76 61.63
C VAL A 152 -62.23 40.35 60.22
N THR A 153 -62.12 41.68 60.11
CA THR A 153 -62.01 42.36 58.82
C THR A 153 -60.74 41.94 58.07
N ARG A 154 -59.60 41.85 58.77
CA ARG A 154 -58.32 41.37 58.23
C ARG A 154 -58.41 39.91 57.77
N LYS A 155 -59.02 39.03 58.57
CA LYS A 155 -59.26 37.62 58.18
C LYS A 155 -60.10 37.53 56.91
N ARG A 156 -61.16 38.35 56.80
CA ARG A 156 -62.02 38.41 55.61
C ARG A 156 -61.26 38.89 54.37
N GLN A 157 -60.47 39.96 54.50
CA GLN A 157 -59.62 40.46 53.42
C GLN A 157 -58.59 39.41 52.97
N HIS A 158 -57.94 38.73 53.92
CA HIS A 158 -57.00 37.66 53.61
C HIS A 158 -57.68 36.49 52.88
N SER A 159 -58.87 36.08 53.34
CA SER A 159 -59.66 35.05 52.65
C SER A 159 -60.00 35.44 51.21
N GLN A 160 -60.31 36.72 50.96
CA GLN A 160 -60.60 37.21 49.61
C GLN A 160 -59.37 37.10 48.69
N VAL A 161 -58.19 37.50 49.18
CA VAL A 161 -56.92 37.36 48.44
C VAL A 161 -56.64 35.88 48.13
N LEU A 162 -56.85 35.00 49.12
CA LEU A 162 -56.61 33.56 48.94
C LEU A 162 -57.52 32.94 47.87
N ILE A 163 -58.79 33.38 47.78
CA ILE A 163 -59.73 32.94 46.74
C ILE A 163 -59.24 33.40 45.35
N GLU A 164 -58.79 34.64 45.22
CA GLU A 164 -58.27 35.16 43.95
C GLU A 164 -57.01 34.42 43.50
N ASP A 165 -56.11 34.11 44.44
CA ASP A 165 -54.89 33.36 44.15
C ASP A 165 -55.17 31.88 43.85
N GLU A 166 -56.16 31.26 44.51
CA GLU A 166 -56.63 29.92 44.15
C GLU A 166 -57.17 29.89 42.71
N ALA A 167 -57.96 30.89 42.33
CA ALA A 167 -58.48 31.02 40.96
C ALA A 167 -57.35 31.20 39.93
N LYS A 168 -56.36 32.07 40.20
CA LYS A 168 -55.17 32.23 39.34
C LYS A 168 -54.37 30.94 39.24
N ASN A 169 -54.11 30.28 40.37
CA ASN A 169 -53.38 29.02 40.42
C ASN A 169 -54.10 27.92 39.63
N LYS A 170 -55.43 27.88 39.67
CA LYS A 170 -56.24 26.93 38.90
C LYS A 170 -56.10 27.15 37.39
N LEU A 171 -56.05 28.41 36.94
CA LEU A 171 -55.79 28.74 35.52
C LEU A 171 -54.37 28.37 35.12
N LEU A 172 -53.36 28.75 35.92
CA LEU A 172 -51.96 28.41 35.66
C LEU A 172 -51.73 26.89 35.59
N ARG A 173 -52.35 26.11 36.48
CA ARG A 173 -52.29 24.65 36.44
C ARG A 173 -52.89 24.08 35.16
N ARG A 174 -54.03 24.62 34.70
CA ARG A 174 -54.65 24.19 33.44
C ARG A 174 -53.77 24.50 32.24
N GLU A 175 -53.20 25.70 32.20
CA GLU A 175 -52.35 26.13 31.08
C GLU A 175 -51.03 25.36 31.04
N THR A 176 -50.34 25.22 32.17
CA THR A 176 -49.13 24.40 32.27
C THR A 176 -49.39 22.94 31.91
N GLN A 177 -50.53 22.37 32.33
CA GLN A 177 -50.92 21.03 31.93
C GLN A 177 -51.21 20.92 30.43
N ARG A 178 -51.78 21.96 29.81
CA ARG A 178 -51.98 22.04 28.35
C ARG A 178 -50.63 22.06 27.62
N GLN A 179 -49.70 22.91 28.06
CA GLN A 179 -48.36 23.01 27.50
C GLN A 179 -47.59 21.69 27.62
N LEU A 180 -47.66 21.02 28.78
CA LEU A 180 -47.04 19.71 28.96
C LEU A 180 -47.59 18.66 27.98
N ARG A 181 -48.91 18.65 27.73
CA ARG A 181 -49.51 17.74 26.74
C ARG A 181 -49.04 18.06 25.32
N GLN A 182 -48.99 19.35 24.95
CA GLN A 182 -48.50 19.79 23.65
C GLN A 182 -47.03 19.40 23.44
N GLN A 183 -46.15 19.68 24.42
CA GLN A 183 -44.74 19.32 24.38
C GLN A 183 -44.56 17.80 24.28
N ARG A 184 -45.32 17.01 25.04
CA ARG A 184 -45.28 15.55 24.95
C ARG A 184 -45.67 15.04 23.56
N ASN A 185 -46.71 15.63 22.94
CA ASN A 185 -47.13 15.25 21.59
C ASN A 185 -46.10 15.67 20.54
N HIS A 186 -45.53 16.87 20.67
CA HIS A 186 -44.48 17.35 19.79
C HIS A 186 -43.24 16.45 19.85
N ILE A 187 -42.75 16.12 21.05
CA ILE A 187 -41.63 15.20 21.25
C ILE A 187 -41.93 13.84 20.61
N LYS A 188 -43.15 13.29 20.79
CA LYS A 188 -43.53 12.02 20.14
C LYS A 188 -43.47 12.10 18.63
N SER A 189 -43.98 13.17 18.02
CA SER A 189 -43.95 13.36 16.57
C SER A 189 -42.51 13.48 16.06
N VAL A 190 -41.71 14.33 16.68
CA VAL A 190 -40.30 14.53 16.28
C VAL A 190 -39.50 13.24 16.44
N THR A 191 -39.71 12.49 17.52
CA THR A 191 -39.05 11.19 17.71
C THR A 191 -39.48 10.19 16.63
N TYR A 192 -40.76 10.16 16.26
CA TYR A 192 -41.24 9.30 15.17
C TYR A 192 -40.61 9.69 13.83
N ASP A 193 -40.64 10.97 13.47
CA ASP A 193 -40.06 11.48 12.22
C ASP A 193 -38.55 11.20 12.18
N CYS A 194 -37.84 11.42 13.30
CA CYS A 194 -36.43 11.10 13.43
C CYS A 194 -36.18 9.60 13.22
N ASN A 195 -36.97 8.72 13.85
CA ASN A 195 -36.85 7.28 13.66
C ASN A 195 -37.08 6.86 12.21
N MET A 196 -38.08 7.44 11.54
CA MET A 196 -38.32 7.20 10.11
C MET A 196 -37.15 7.66 9.24
N THR A 197 -36.54 8.81 9.54
CA THR A 197 -35.34 9.25 8.82
C THR A 197 -34.14 8.32 9.05
N VAL A 198 -33.96 7.84 10.27
CA VAL A 198 -32.90 6.87 10.62
C VAL A 198 -33.10 5.56 9.87
N GLU A 199 -34.32 5.05 9.81
CA GLU A 199 -34.64 3.82 9.07
C GLU A 199 -34.41 3.98 7.56
N ASN A 200 -34.86 5.09 6.98
CA ASN A 200 -34.60 5.41 5.58
C ASN A 200 -33.10 5.52 5.27
N LEU A 201 -32.32 6.17 6.14
CA LEU A 201 -30.87 6.26 5.99
C LEU A 201 -30.21 4.88 6.12
N LYS A 202 -30.66 4.05 7.05
CA LYS A 202 -30.18 2.68 7.22
C LYS A 202 -30.43 1.85 5.96
N ASN A 203 -31.63 1.91 5.38
CA ASN A 203 -31.97 1.21 4.15
C ASN A 203 -31.08 1.68 2.99
N ARG A 204 -30.88 3.00 2.83
CA ARG A 204 -29.98 3.55 1.80
C ARG A 204 -28.53 3.08 1.96
N VAL A 205 -28.04 2.96 3.18
CA VAL A 205 -26.69 2.44 3.45
C VAL A 205 -26.60 0.95 3.10
N GLN A 206 -27.61 0.16 3.47
CA GLN A 206 -27.67 -1.27 3.13
C GLN A 206 -27.75 -1.49 1.62
N ASP A 207 -28.59 -0.73 0.91
CA ASP A 207 -28.70 -0.77 -0.55
C ASP A 207 -27.38 -0.39 -1.22
N ALA A 208 -26.70 0.65 -0.72
CA ALA A 208 -25.39 1.05 -1.24
C ALA A 208 -24.34 -0.04 -1.03
N ALA A 209 -24.30 -0.67 0.15
CA ALA A 209 -23.38 -1.77 0.44
C ALA A 209 -23.62 -2.98 -0.48
N LEU A 210 -24.89 -3.35 -0.67
CA LEU A 210 -25.28 -4.44 -1.57
C LEU A 210 -24.92 -4.11 -3.02
N ASN A 211 -25.13 -2.88 -3.48
CA ASN A 211 -24.77 -2.44 -4.82
C ASN A 211 -23.25 -2.50 -5.04
N VAL A 212 -22.45 -2.06 -4.07
CA VAL A 212 -20.99 -2.19 -4.12
C VAL A 212 -20.58 -3.65 -4.23
N GLU A 213 -21.16 -4.54 -3.42
CA GLU A 213 -20.83 -5.97 -3.46
C GLU A 213 -21.15 -6.58 -4.83
N ILE A 214 -22.33 -6.30 -5.40
CA ILE A 214 -22.72 -6.76 -6.73
C ILE A 214 -21.73 -6.23 -7.79
N ARG A 215 -21.37 -4.95 -7.73
CA ARG A 215 -20.39 -4.36 -8.66
C ARG A 215 -19.02 -4.99 -8.53
N CYS A 216 -18.54 -5.24 -7.32
CA CYS A 216 -17.26 -5.90 -7.08
C CYS A 216 -17.25 -7.31 -7.68
N ARG A 217 -18.32 -8.10 -7.47
CA ARG A 217 -18.46 -9.43 -8.07
C ARG A 217 -18.50 -9.35 -9.60
N TYR A 218 -19.25 -8.40 -10.15
CA TYR A 218 -19.33 -8.19 -11.60
C TYR A 218 -17.97 -7.84 -12.21
N ILE A 219 -17.27 -6.87 -11.64
CA ILE A 219 -15.94 -6.43 -12.10
C ILE A 219 -14.93 -7.57 -11.96
N GLY A 220 -14.95 -8.31 -10.85
CA GLY A 220 -14.09 -9.48 -10.63
C GLY A 220 -14.31 -10.56 -11.69
N ASN A 221 -15.56 -10.93 -11.94
CA ASN A 221 -15.90 -11.93 -12.97
C ASN A 221 -15.53 -11.45 -14.38
N TRP A 222 -15.77 -10.17 -14.68
CA TRP A 222 -15.40 -9.57 -15.96
C TRP A 222 -13.88 -9.58 -16.18
N GLN A 223 -13.11 -9.20 -15.16
CA GLN A 223 -11.66 -9.20 -15.22
C GLN A 223 -11.12 -10.62 -15.37
N ASN A 224 -11.67 -11.59 -14.63
CA ASN A 224 -11.29 -12.99 -14.75
C ASN A 224 -11.56 -13.53 -16.15
N ALA A 225 -12.75 -13.30 -16.70
CA ALA A 225 -13.09 -13.72 -18.06
C ALA A 225 -12.17 -13.09 -19.11
N ARG A 226 -11.82 -11.81 -18.93
CA ARG A 226 -10.87 -11.11 -19.81
C ARG A 226 -9.46 -11.69 -19.71
N CYS A 227 -8.97 -11.97 -18.51
CA CYS A 227 -7.69 -12.62 -18.28
C CYS A 227 -7.65 -14.02 -18.92
N GLU A 228 -8.71 -14.82 -18.72
CA GLU A 228 -8.83 -16.15 -19.30
C GLU A 228 -8.82 -16.09 -20.84
N GLN A 229 -9.61 -15.18 -21.43
CA GLN A 229 -9.61 -14.97 -22.88
C GLN A 229 -8.23 -14.57 -23.41
N ASN A 230 -7.54 -13.65 -22.72
CA ASN A 230 -6.19 -13.25 -23.12
C ASN A 230 -5.19 -14.40 -23.01
N SER A 231 -5.20 -15.15 -21.92
CA SER A 231 -4.36 -16.33 -21.76
C SER A 231 -4.63 -17.35 -22.87
N GLN A 232 -5.89 -17.64 -23.19
CA GLN A 232 -6.23 -18.52 -24.31
C GLN A 232 -5.71 -17.99 -25.65
N ARG A 233 -5.84 -16.68 -25.93
CA ARG A 233 -5.31 -16.07 -27.15
C ARG A 233 -3.79 -16.16 -27.25
N ILE A 234 -3.09 -15.96 -26.13
CA ILE A 234 -1.64 -16.12 -26.06
C ILE A 234 -1.29 -17.58 -26.32
N THR A 235 -1.88 -18.52 -25.61
CA THR A 235 -1.65 -19.96 -25.81
C THR A 235 -1.91 -20.39 -27.26
N LEU A 236 -2.99 -19.93 -27.89
CA LEU A 236 -3.29 -20.25 -29.29
C LEU A 236 -2.24 -19.73 -30.27
N LYS A 237 -1.61 -18.58 -29.98
CA LYS A 237 -0.51 -18.03 -30.78
C LYS A 237 0.82 -18.70 -30.48
N ASP A 238 1.11 -18.99 -29.22
CA ASP A 238 2.41 -19.53 -28.80
C ASP A 238 2.54 -21.02 -29.11
N THR A 239 1.45 -21.79 -29.01
CA THR A 239 1.44 -23.24 -29.28
C THR A 239 2.00 -23.61 -30.68
N PRO A 240 1.58 -23.00 -31.80
CA PRO A 240 2.14 -23.32 -33.11
C PRO A 240 3.62 -22.93 -33.22
N HIS A 241 4.03 -21.82 -32.62
CA HIS A 241 5.43 -21.41 -32.59
C HIS A 241 6.29 -22.41 -31.78
N ALA A 242 5.81 -22.84 -30.61
CA ALA A 242 6.46 -23.87 -29.80
C ALA A 242 6.60 -25.20 -30.58
N LYS A 243 5.53 -25.64 -31.26
CA LYS A 243 5.56 -26.84 -32.12
C LYS A 243 6.56 -26.72 -33.26
N ASN A 244 6.65 -25.55 -33.91
CA ASN A 244 7.62 -25.32 -34.97
C ASN A 244 9.07 -25.36 -34.42
N ILE A 245 9.31 -24.74 -33.26
CA ILE A 245 10.61 -24.78 -32.60
C ILE A 245 11.01 -26.24 -32.31
N ASP A 246 10.11 -27.04 -31.77
CA ASP A 246 10.39 -28.44 -31.46
C ASP A 246 10.61 -29.29 -32.73
N PHE A 247 9.85 -29.01 -33.80
CA PHE A 247 10.07 -29.63 -35.11
C PHE A 247 11.47 -29.33 -35.66
N TYR A 248 11.91 -28.07 -35.64
CA TYR A 248 13.24 -27.70 -36.12
C TYR A 248 14.36 -28.24 -35.23
N LYS A 249 14.16 -28.32 -33.91
CA LYS A 249 15.11 -28.96 -33.00
C LYS A 249 15.34 -30.42 -33.39
N GLN A 250 14.27 -31.19 -33.60
CA GLN A 250 14.37 -32.60 -34.03
C GLN A 250 15.07 -32.72 -35.38
N LYS A 251 14.79 -31.81 -36.32
CA LYS A 251 15.44 -31.81 -37.64
C LYS A 251 16.95 -31.54 -37.53
N ILE A 252 17.36 -30.56 -36.71
CA ILE A 252 18.77 -30.25 -36.47
C ILE A 252 19.48 -31.45 -35.84
N GLU A 253 18.85 -32.11 -34.87
CA GLU A 253 19.43 -33.30 -34.23
C GLU A 253 19.62 -34.45 -35.22
N GLN A 254 18.66 -34.65 -36.13
CA GLN A 254 18.77 -35.62 -37.22
C GLN A 254 19.88 -35.25 -38.21
N GLU A 255 19.97 -33.98 -38.63
CA GLU A 255 21.05 -33.50 -39.51
C GLU A 255 22.42 -33.68 -38.85
N HIS A 256 22.54 -33.41 -37.55
CA HIS A 256 23.79 -33.60 -36.82
C HIS A 256 24.20 -35.08 -36.75
N ARG A 257 23.24 -35.98 -36.54
CA ARG A 257 23.48 -37.43 -36.60
C ARG A 257 23.96 -37.86 -37.99
N VAL A 258 23.26 -37.47 -39.06
CA VAL A 258 23.65 -37.80 -40.44
C VAL A 258 25.03 -37.23 -40.76
N HIS A 259 25.31 -35.99 -40.36
CA HIS A 259 26.62 -35.37 -40.55
C HIS A 259 27.73 -36.18 -39.88
N SER A 260 27.52 -36.62 -38.63
CA SER A 260 28.48 -37.47 -37.90
C SER A 260 28.73 -38.80 -38.61
N GLU A 261 27.68 -39.42 -39.18
CA GLU A 261 27.80 -40.65 -39.98
C GLU A 261 28.58 -40.42 -41.29
N VAL A 262 28.35 -39.29 -41.97
CA VAL A 262 29.09 -38.91 -43.18
C VAL A 262 30.56 -38.63 -42.87
N GLU A 263 30.87 -37.91 -41.79
CA GLU A 263 32.24 -37.68 -41.33
C GLU A 263 32.95 -39.00 -41.03
N LEU A 264 32.28 -39.95 -40.37
CA LEU A 264 32.83 -41.28 -40.12
C LEU A 264 33.16 -42.01 -41.43
N LEU A 265 32.25 -41.99 -42.42
CA LEU A 265 32.48 -42.62 -43.72
C LEU A 265 33.65 -41.96 -44.48
N ILE A 266 33.73 -40.63 -44.47
CA ILE A 266 34.85 -39.91 -45.08
C ILE A 266 36.17 -40.29 -44.40
N ASN A 267 36.18 -40.37 -43.06
CA ASN A 267 37.37 -40.78 -42.31
C ASN A 267 37.81 -42.21 -42.65
N ILE A 268 36.86 -43.15 -42.80
CA ILE A 268 37.17 -44.52 -43.26
C ILE A 268 37.79 -44.48 -44.65
N LEU A 269 37.21 -43.73 -45.59
CA LEU A 269 37.71 -43.63 -46.96
C LEU A 269 39.09 -42.97 -47.05
N ILE A 270 39.34 -41.92 -46.24
CA ILE A 270 40.66 -41.30 -46.11
C ILE A 270 41.67 -42.36 -45.64
N ASN A 271 41.34 -43.13 -44.60
CA ASN A 271 42.23 -44.17 -44.09
C ASN A 271 42.51 -45.25 -45.14
N GLU A 272 41.49 -45.72 -45.89
CA GLU A 272 41.70 -46.67 -46.98
C GLU A 272 42.63 -46.13 -48.09
N ILE A 273 42.51 -44.84 -48.43
CA ILE A 273 43.41 -44.21 -49.40
C ILE A 273 44.83 -44.10 -48.84
N LEU A 274 44.98 -43.71 -47.57
CA LEU A 274 46.28 -43.65 -46.91
C LEU A 274 46.96 -45.01 -46.89
N GLU A 275 46.24 -46.10 -46.56
CA GLU A 275 46.75 -47.47 -46.63
C GLU A 275 47.20 -47.85 -48.04
N LYS A 276 46.43 -47.49 -49.08
CA LYS A 276 46.81 -47.73 -50.49
C LYS A 276 48.06 -46.95 -50.88
N VAL A 277 48.18 -45.69 -50.44
CA VAL A 277 49.38 -44.86 -50.66
C VAL A 277 50.58 -45.48 -49.96
N GLU A 278 50.44 -45.90 -48.70
CA GLU A 278 51.51 -46.56 -47.94
C GLU A 278 51.95 -47.86 -48.62
N HIS A 279 51.00 -48.69 -49.07
CA HIS A 279 51.32 -49.88 -49.85
C HIS A 279 52.09 -49.56 -51.15
N LEU A 280 51.69 -48.51 -51.88
CA LEU A 280 52.42 -48.07 -53.08
C LEU A 280 53.81 -47.55 -52.74
N MET A 281 53.97 -46.79 -51.66
CA MET A 281 55.28 -46.32 -51.18
C MET A 281 56.21 -47.50 -50.89
N VAL A 282 55.75 -48.47 -50.10
CA VAL A 282 56.53 -49.70 -49.80
C VAL A 282 56.89 -50.45 -51.08
N LYS A 283 56.00 -50.50 -52.07
CA LYS A 283 56.29 -51.11 -53.37
C LYS A 283 57.37 -50.33 -54.14
N TYR A 284 57.26 -49.01 -54.21
CA TYR A 284 58.24 -48.16 -54.89
C TYR A 284 59.61 -48.27 -54.24
N GLU A 285 59.70 -48.25 -52.91
CA GLU A 285 60.96 -48.48 -52.19
C GLU A 285 61.60 -49.82 -52.56
N LYS A 286 60.83 -50.92 -52.52
CA LYS A 286 61.31 -52.24 -52.94
C LYS A 286 61.77 -52.28 -54.40
N ASP A 287 61.08 -51.61 -55.30
CA ASP A 287 61.44 -51.58 -56.71
C ASP A 287 62.66 -50.68 -56.98
N MET A 288 62.84 -49.59 -56.22
CA MET A 288 64.09 -48.80 -56.21
C MET A 288 65.26 -49.63 -55.69
N GLU A 289 65.11 -50.31 -54.55
CA GLU A 289 66.15 -51.21 -54.02
C GLU A 289 66.57 -52.27 -55.05
N LYS A 290 65.61 -52.88 -55.76
CA LYS A 290 65.91 -53.82 -56.86
C LYS A 290 66.66 -53.16 -58.00
N MET A 291 66.30 -51.94 -58.38
CA MET A 291 66.97 -51.21 -59.45
C MET A 291 68.40 -50.82 -59.03
N ASP A 292 68.59 -50.32 -57.82
CA ASP A 292 69.91 -49.99 -57.28
C ASP A 292 70.81 -51.22 -57.22
N LEU A 293 70.29 -52.36 -56.76
CA LEU A 293 71.01 -53.64 -56.82
C LEU A 293 71.37 -54.03 -58.26
N LYS A 294 70.49 -53.77 -59.24
CA LYS A 294 70.77 -54.04 -60.65
C LYS A 294 71.85 -53.11 -61.19
N ILE A 295 71.79 -51.81 -60.89
CA ILE A 295 72.79 -50.81 -61.25
C ILE A 295 74.15 -51.21 -60.67
N GLN A 296 74.19 -51.57 -59.39
CA GLN A 296 75.41 -52.02 -58.72
C GLN A 296 76.00 -53.27 -59.39
N ARG A 297 75.17 -54.28 -59.71
CA ARG A 297 75.63 -55.45 -60.48
C ARG A 297 76.18 -55.07 -61.85
N THR A 298 75.52 -54.16 -62.58
CA THR A 298 76.01 -53.73 -63.90
C THR A 298 77.28 -52.91 -63.80
N LYS A 299 77.42 -52.07 -62.79
CA LYS A 299 78.63 -51.28 -62.52
C LYS A 299 79.82 -52.19 -62.21
N ASN A 300 79.65 -53.16 -61.31
CA ASN A 300 80.69 -54.15 -61.01
C ASN A 300 81.10 -54.95 -62.26
N LYS A 301 80.13 -55.33 -63.11
CA LYS A 301 80.41 -55.97 -64.40
C LYS A 301 81.22 -55.06 -65.33
N TYR A 302 80.83 -53.79 -65.44
CA TYR A 302 81.54 -52.80 -66.26
C TYR A 302 82.98 -52.60 -65.76
N GLU A 303 83.17 -52.39 -64.45
CA GLU A 303 84.50 -52.28 -63.83
C GLU A 303 85.37 -53.50 -64.14
N THR A 304 84.82 -54.71 -63.98
CA THR A 304 85.54 -55.96 -64.33
C THR A 304 85.93 -56.02 -65.81
N THR A 305 85.05 -55.57 -66.71
CA THR A 305 85.37 -55.51 -68.15
C THR A 305 86.37 -54.42 -68.50
N GLU A 306 86.33 -53.29 -67.79
CA GLU A 306 87.25 -52.18 -67.99
C GLU A 306 88.67 -52.55 -67.50
N GLU A 307 88.79 -53.17 -66.33
CA GLU A 307 90.03 -53.76 -65.83
C GLU A 307 90.61 -54.77 -66.83
N ARG A 308 89.76 -55.65 -67.39
CA ARG A 308 90.16 -56.59 -68.43
C ARG A 308 90.64 -55.88 -69.71
N ARG A 309 89.99 -54.78 -70.11
CA ARG A 309 90.40 -53.97 -71.26
C ARG A 309 91.75 -53.30 -71.01
N TYR A 310 91.96 -52.65 -69.86
CA TYR A 310 93.24 -52.04 -69.51
C TYR A 310 94.38 -53.06 -69.50
N ALA A 311 94.15 -54.25 -68.92
CA ALA A 311 95.13 -55.33 -68.94
C ALA A 311 95.47 -55.84 -70.36
N LEU A 312 94.53 -55.76 -71.30
CA LEU A 312 94.76 -56.08 -72.72
C LEU A 312 95.48 -54.94 -73.45
N GLU A 313 95.13 -53.69 -73.19
CA GLU A 313 95.79 -52.51 -73.76
C GLU A 313 97.24 -52.40 -73.33
N GLU A 314 97.54 -52.68 -72.06
CA GLU A 314 98.91 -52.73 -71.54
C GLU A 314 99.73 -53.82 -72.25
N LYS A 315 99.14 -55.01 -72.46
CA LYS A 315 99.77 -56.08 -73.25
C LYS A 315 99.98 -55.69 -74.71
N LEU A 316 99.05 -54.95 -75.31
CA LEU A 316 99.18 -54.49 -76.70
C LEU A 316 100.26 -53.42 -76.84
N LYS A 317 100.32 -52.43 -75.93
CA LYS A 317 101.40 -51.42 -75.92
C LYS A 317 102.77 -52.07 -75.84
N LEU A 318 102.93 -53.05 -74.96
CA LEU A 318 104.17 -53.79 -74.80
C LEU A 318 104.55 -54.54 -76.10
N ARG A 319 103.57 -55.12 -76.81
CA ARG A 319 103.77 -55.73 -78.13
C ARG A 319 104.04 -54.72 -79.26
N GLU A 320 103.44 -53.54 -79.23
CA GLU A 320 103.70 -52.45 -80.19
C GLU A 320 105.11 -51.88 -80.03
N GLU A 321 105.59 -51.74 -78.80
CA GLU A 321 106.98 -51.35 -78.52
C GLU A 321 107.96 -52.39 -79.07
N GLU A 322 107.69 -53.68 -78.87
CA GLU A 322 108.46 -54.77 -79.49
C GLU A 322 108.46 -54.68 -81.03
N LEU A 323 107.32 -54.39 -81.64
CA LEU A 323 107.18 -54.29 -83.10
C LEU A 323 107.90 -53.05 -83.66
N ASN A 324 107.78 -51.89 -83.02
CA ASN A 324 108.45 -50.66 -83.43
C ASN A 324 109.98 -50.81 -83.34
N ASN A 325 110.48 -51.46 -82.29
CA ASN A 325 111.90 -51.80 -82.17
C ASN A 325 112.38 -52.71 -83.31
N TRP A 326 111.54 -53.64 -83.77
CA TRP A 326 111.83 -54.51 -84.92
C TRP A 326 111.82 -53.76 -86.26
N ILE A 327 110.89 -52.83 -86.46
CA ILE A 327 110.82 -51.98 -87.68
C ILE A 327 112.03 -51.04 -87.75
N ALA A 328 112.38 -50.36 -86.65
CA ALA A 328 113.54 -49.48 -86.60
C ALA A 328 114.86 -50.22 -86.88
N PHE A 329 114.95 -51.50 -86.46
CA PHE A 329 116.07 -52.38 -86.80
C PHE A 329 116.12 -52.72 -88.29
N LYS A 330 114.96 -52.95 -88.93
CA LYS A 330 114.83 -53.21 -90.37
C LYS A 330 115.20 -51.98 -91.21
N ASP A 331 114.70 -50.80 -90.87
CA ASP A 331 114.92 -49.56 -91.62
C ASP A 331 116.40 -49.14 -91.61
N LYS A 332 117.09 -49.25 -90.46
CA LYS A 332 118.54 -49.04 -90.38
C LYS A 332 119.30 -49.95 -91.35
N ARG A 333 118.86 -51.20 -91.49
CA ARG A 333 119.50 -52.19 -92.36
C ARG A 333 119.29 -51.88 -93.84
N GLU A 334 118.12 -51.37 -94.24
CA GLU A 334 117.87 -50.96 -95.63
C GLU A 334 118.60 -49.66 -96.00
N ALA A 335 118.67 -48.68 -95.09
CA ALA A 335 119.40 -47.43 -95.31
C ALA A 335 120.90 -47.68 -95.61
N ASP A 336 121.53 -48.60 -94.86
CA ASP A 336 122.92 -48.99 -95.07
C ASP A 336 123.15 -49.69 -96.42
N ARG A 337 122.14 -50.41 -96.94
CA ARG A 337 122.21 -51.07 -98.25
C ARG A 337 122.11 -50.05 -99.38
N LEU A 338 121.16 -49.11 -99.29
CA LEU A 338 120.94 -48.09 -100.32
C LEU A 338 122.14 -47.13 -100.46
N TYR A 339 122.85 -46.85 -99.38
CA TYR A 339 124.06 -46.02 -99.40
C TYR A 339 125.20 -46.67 -100.20
N ARG A 340 125.34 -48.00 -100.11
CA ARG A 340 126.38 -48.75 -100.85
C ARG A 340 126.10 -48.81 -102.36
N GLU A 341 124.84 -48.99 -102.77
CA GLU A 341 124.44 -49.01 -104.19
C GLU A 341 124.68 -47.63 -104.86
N LYS A 342 124.33 -46.52 -104.19
CA LYS A 342 124.55 -45.16 -104.72
C LYS A 342 126.03 -44.82 -104.92
N MET A 343 126.91 -45.36 -104.07
CA MET A 343 128.36 -45.13 -104.16
C MET A 343 128.99 -45.84 -105.37
N THR A 344 128.50 -47.03 -105.73
CA THR A 344 129.00 -47.78 -106.90
C THR A 344 128.54 -47.20 -108.24
N ASP A 345 127.31 -46.70 -108.31
CA ASP A 345 126.76 -46.10 -109.54
C ASP A 345 127.45 -44.77 -109.90
N ALA A 346 127.74 -43.94 -108.89
CA ALA A 346 128.47 -42.68 -109.10
C ALA A 346 129.90 -42.92 -109.64
N ALA A 347 130.57 -43.97 -109.19
CA ALA A 347 131.91 -44.34 -109.68
C ALA A 347 131.89 -44.81 -111.15
N LEU A 348 130.82 -45.49 -111.57
CA LEU A 348 130.63 -46.01 -112.93
C LEU A 348 130.32 -44.87 -113.94
N ALA A 349 129.54 -43.87 -113.53
CA ALA A 349 129.20 -42.71 -114.37
C ALA A 349 130.41 -41.83 -114.70
N ILE A 350 131.33 -41.63 -113.75
CA ILE A 350 132.57 -40.84 -113.96
C ILE A 350 133.52 -41.55 -114.95
N GLN A 351 133.62 -42.88 -114.88
CA GLN A 351 134.45 -43.66 -115.81
C GLN A 351 133.93 -43.66 -117.26
N ALA A 352 132.61 -43.61 -117.46
CA ALA A 352 131.99 -43.56 -118.78
C ALA A 352 132.15 -42.18 -119.45
N TRP A 353 132.09 -41.09 -118.68
CA TRP A 353 132.19 -39.72 -119.18
C TRP A 353 133.59 -39.39 -119.74
N TRP A 354 134.66 -39.79 -119.04
CA TRP A 354 136.04 -39.52 -119.47
C TRP A 354 136.45 -40.27 -120.75
N ARG A 355 135.93 -41.48 -120.99
CA ARG A 355 136.22 -42.26 -122.21
C ARG A 355 135.57 -41.68 -123.47
N GLY A 356 134.40 -41.03 -123.34
CA GLY A 356 133.67 -40.45 -124.47
C GLY A 356 134.24 -39.13 -124.99
N LEU A 357 134.98 -38.40 -124.14
CA LEU A 357 135.61 -37.12 -124.49
C LEU A 357 136.89 -37.33 -125.33
N LEU A 358 137.64 -38.40 -125.06
CA LEU A 358 138.88 -38.76 -125.77
C LEU A 358 138.66 -39.13 -127.26
N VAL A 359 137.47 -39.62 -127.62
CA VAL A 359 137.16 -40.08 -129.00
C VAL A 359 136.77 -38.92 -129.93
N ARG A 360 136.27 -37.79 -129.42
CA ARG A 360 135.70 -36.69 -130.23
C ARG A 360 136.68 -35.56 -130.57
N LEU A 361 137.86 -35.54 -129.95
CA LEU A 361 138.82 -34.44 -130.05
C LEU A 361 140.15 -34.83 -130.74
N GLU A 362 140.21 -36.01 -131.38
CA GLU A 362 141.33 -36.47 -132.24
C GLU A 362 142.74 -36.26 -131.64
N LEU A 363 142.84 -36.31 -130.30
CA LEU A 363 144.06 -36.15 -129.50
C LEU A 363 144.47 -37.52 -128.94
N GLY A 364 145.51 -38.10 -129.55
CA GLY A 364 145.97 -39.47 -129.29
C GLY A 364 146.38 -40.18 -130.58
N PRO A 365 146.83 -41.44 -130.52
CA PRO A 365 147.71 -42.05 -131.52
C PRO A 365 147.06 -42.50 -132.85
N TYR A 366 146.11 -41.75 -133.43
CA TYR A 366 145.34 -42.19 -134.61
C TYR A 366 145.26 -41.16 -135.77
N LYS A 367 146.31 -40.36 -135.97
CA LYS A 367 146.49 -39.44 -137.11
C LYS A 367 146.87 -40.21 -138.40
N PRO A 368 146.22 -39.99 -139.56
CA PRO A 368 146.54 -40.70 -140.80
C PRO A 368 147.76 -40.08 -141.51
N THR A 369 148.86 -40.82 -141.61
CA THR A 369 150.05 -40.46 -142.40
C THR A 369 150.41 -41.58 -143.38
N LYS A 370 150.70 -41.21 -144.63
CA LYS A 370 150.98 -42.10 -145.77
C LYS A 370 152.39 -42.73 -145.70
N ARG A 371 152.45 -44.00 -146.13
CA ARG A 371 153.57 -44.95 -146.44
C ARG A 371 154.94 -44.34 -146.82
N PRO A 372 156.10 -45.00 -146.53
CA PRO A 372 156.55 -46.18 -147.30
C PRO A 372 157.43 -47.26 -146.61
N ALA A 373 157.48 -48.42 -147.29
CA ALA A 373 158.58 -49.39 -147.50
C ALA A 373 159.21 -50.25 -146.38
N ARG A 374 159.05 -51.57 -146.59
CA ARG A 374 159.98 -52.71 -146.44
C ARG A 374 160.49 -53.10 -145.03
N GLY A 375 160.27 -54.37 -144.71
CA GLY A 375 161.38 -55.24 -144.28
C GLY A 375 161.24 -55.95 -142.94
N ASP A 376 160.64 -57.14 -143.00
CA ASP A 376 161.27 -58.40 -142.57
C ASP A 376 161.51 -58.72 -141.07
N LYS A 377 161.14 -59.97 -140.72
CA LYS A 377 161.62 -60.82 -139.61
C LYS A 377 161.17 -60.46 -138.19
N LYS A 378 160.93 -61.41 -137.27
CA LYS A 378 160.75 -62.87 -137.24
C LYS A 378 160.50 -63.22 -135.76
N LYS A 379 159.82 -64.34 -135.55
CA LYS A 379 160.07 -65.37 -134.52
C LYS A 379 159.57 -65.18 -133.08
N LYS A 380 158.89 -66.27 -132.71
CA LYS A 380 158.77 -66.99 -131.44
C LYS A 380 157.69 -66.52 -130.48
#